data_AF-A0AAV0GYR5-F1
#
_entry.id   AF-A0AAV0GYR5-F1
#
_cell.length_a   1.000
_cell.length_b   1.000
_cell.length_c   1.000
_cell.angle_alpha   90.00
_cell.angle_beta   90.00
_cell.angle_gamma   90.00
#
_symmetry.space_group_name_H-M   'P 1'
#
loop_
_entity.id
_entity.type
_entity.pdbx_description
1 polymer ?
#
loop_
_entity_poly.entity_id
_entity_poly.type
_entity_poly.pdbx_seq_one_letter_code
_entity_poly.pdbx_strand_id
1 'polypeptide(L)' 'MALVMKQQDRAEEAIEAIRRFRHLCSKHAQESIDNVLIDLYKKCGRMEEQIELLKQKLRMIYHGEAFNGKPT' A
#
# COMPACT_ATOMS: atom_id res chain seq x y z
N MET A 1 -8.68 2.02 26.02
CA MET A 1 -8.29 3.13 25.11
C MET A 1 -6.78 3.16 24.84
N ALA A 2 -5.92 3.01 25.86
CA ALA A 2 -4.45 2.99 25.69
C ALA A 2 -3.90 1.92 24.73
N LEU A 3 -4.44 0.69 24.75
CA LEU A 3 -3.99 -0.39 23.85
C LEU A 3 -4.29 -0.09 22.37
N VAL A 4 -5.45 0.49 22.09
CA VAL A 4 -5.88 0.85 20.72
C VAL A 4 -4.97 1.96 20.17
N MET A 5 -4.69 3.00 20.97
CA MET A 5 -3.76 4.07 20.61
C MET A 5 -2.36 3.53 20.30
N LYS A 6 -1.84 2.61 21.13
CA LYS A 6 -0.54 1.95 20.88
C LYS A 6 -0.53 1.11 19.59
N GLN A 7 -1.65 0.48 19.23
CA GLN A 7 -1.73 -0.26 17.97
C GLN A 7 -1.80 0.66 16.75
N GLN A 8 -2.46 1.81 16.89
CA GLN A 8 -2.55 2.81 15.83
C GLN A 8 -1.21 3.50 15.60
N ASP A 9 -0.50 3.86 16.67
CA ASP A 9 0.86 4.39 16.64
C ASP A 9 1.82 3.48 15.86
N ARG A 10 1.83 2.19 16.20
CA ARG A 10 2.62 1.18 15.45
C ARG A 10 2.20 1.02 13.99
N ALA A 11 0.93 1.23 13.68
CA ALA A 11 0.44 1.16 12.30
C ALA A 11 0.90 2.38 11.50
N GLU A 12 0.91 3.57 12.12
CA GLU A 12 1.46 4.79 11.52
C GLU A 12 2.97 4.68 11.28
N GLU A 13 3.73 4.16 12.26
CA GLU A 13 5.16 3.87 12.10
C GLU A 13 5.42 2.90 10.93
N ALA A 14 4.62 1.83 10.84
CA ALA A 14 4.73 0.85 9.76
C ALA A 14 4.42 1.49 8.38
N ILE A 15 3.40 2.35 8.31
CA ILE A 15 3.09 3.10 7.08
C ILE A 15 4.26 3.99 6.69
N GLU A 16 4.86 4.71 7.64
CA GLU A 16 6.00 5.59 7.36
C GLU A 16 7.21 4.80 6.86
N ALA A 17 7.53 3.67 7.51
CA ALA A 17 8.59 2.78 7.08
C ALA A 17 8.36 2.27 5.65
N ILE A 18 7.15 1.79 5.34
CA ILE A 18 6.82 1.33 3.98
C ILE A 18 6.97 2.48 2.98
N ARG A 19 6.45 3.69 3.27
CA ARG A 19 6.61 4.83 2.33
C ARG A 19 8.08 5.16 2.05
N ARG A 20 8.94 5.07 3.06
CA ARG A 20 10.38 5.32 2.93
C ARG A 20 11.09 4.23 2.13
N PHE A 21 10.75 2.95 2.32
CA PHE A 21 11.54 1.84 1.74
C PHE A 21 10.89 1.17 0.54
N ARG A 22 9.61 1.42 0.26
CA ARG A 22 8.87 0.81 -0.84
C ARG A 22 9.63 0.91 -2.16
N HIS A 23 10.20 2.06 -2.50
CA HIS A 23 10.93 2.25 -3.76
C HIS A 23 12.19 1.38 -3.91
N LEU A 24 12.71 0.80 -2.82
CA LEU A 24 13.84 -0.13 -2.83
C LEU A 24 13.42 -1.59 -3.08
N CYS A 25 12.12 -1.89 -3.02
CA CYS A 25 11.60 -3.25 -3.24
C CYS A 25 11.59 -3.62 -4.72
N SER A 26 11.89 -4.89 -5.02
CA SER A 26 11.75 -5.45 -6.36
C SER A 26 10.30 -5.34 -6.85
N LYS A 27 10.07 -5.32 -8.17
CA LYS A 27 8.71 -5.25 -8.76
C LYS A 27 7.75 -6.30 -8.20
N HIS A 28 8.23 -7.52 -7.98
CA HIS A 28 7.42 -8.59 -7.38
C HIS A 28 7.08 -8.31 -5.91
N ALA A 29 8.03 -7.75 -5.13
CA ALA A 29 7.78 -7.39 -3.74
C ALA A 29 6.89 -6.14 -3.60
N GLN A 30 6.88 -5.24 -4.59
CA GLN A 30 5.99 -4.06 -4.62
C GLN A 30 4.52 -4.46 -4.47
N GLU A 31 4.09 -5.53 -5.13
CA GLU A 31 2.69 -5.93 -5.07
C GLU A 31 2.29 -6.36 -3.65
N SER A 32 3.12 -7.18 -3.02
CA SER A 32 2.88 -7.63 -1.64
C SER A 32 2.93 -6.46 -0.66
N ILE A 33 3.89 -5.54 -0.82
CA ILE A 33 4.03 -4.39 0.09
C ILE A 33 2.89 -3.37 -0.09
N ASP A 34 2.38 -3.20 -1.32
CA ASP A 34 1.21 -2.37 -1.59
C ASP A 34 -0.04 -2.93 -0.92
N ASN A 35 -0.23 -4.24 -0.93
CA ASN A 35 -1.38 -4.88 -0.29
C ASN A 35 -1.32 -4.70 1.24
N VAL A 36 -0.14 -4.87 1.85
CA VAL A 36 0.08 -4.58 3.28
C VAL A 36 -0.19 -3.10 3.58
N LEU A 37 0.24 -2.19 2.72
CA LEU A 37 0.03 -0.75 2.88
C LEU A 37 -1.47 -0.39 2.82
N ILE A 38 -2.24 -1.02 1.93
CA ILE A 38 -3.70 -0.87 1.84
C ILE A 38 -4.38 -1.29 3.16
N ASP A 39 -3.97 -2.42 3.74
CA ASP A 39 -4.52 -2.91 5.01
C ASP A 39 -4.20 -1.97 6.17
N LEU A 40 -2.99 -1.40 6.20
CA LEU A 40 -2.60 -0.41 7.19
C LEU A 40 -3.39 0.90 7.03
N TYR A 41 -3.58 1.39 5.81
CA TYR A 41 -4.43 2.56 5.56
C TYR A 41 -5.86 2.35 6.03
N LYS A 42 -6.45 1.18 5.75
CA LYS A 42 -7.77 0.80 6.27
C LYS A 42 -7.80 0.83 7.79
N LYS A 43 -6.78 0.28 8.46
CA LYS A 43 -6.70 0.25 9.93
C LYS A 43 -6.59 1.65 10.55
N CYS A 44 -5.91 2.58 9.89
CA CYS A 44 -5.73 3.96 10.36
C CYS A 44 -6.81 4.94 9.87
N GLY A 45 -7.83 4.49 9.13
CA GLY A 45 -8.87 5.38 8.58
C GLY A 45 -8.39 6.31 7.45
N ARG A 46 -7.27 5.98 6.80
CA ARG A 46 -6.62 6.76 5.74
C ARG A 46 -7.23 6.46 4.37
N MET A 47 -8.50 6.81 4.22
CA MET A 47 -9.30 6.42 3.05
C MET A 47 -8.81 7.06 1.75
N GLU A 48 -8.37 8.32 1.78
CA GLU A 48 -7.87 9.02 0.59
C GLU A 48 -6.62 8.35 0.04
N GLU A 49 -5.65 8.02 0.90
CA GLU A 49 -4.41 7.35 0.49
C GLU A 49 -4.69 5.93 -0.01
N GLN A 50 -5.67 5.25 0.57
CA GLN A 50 -6.13 3.95 0.07
C GLN A 50 -6.72 4.08 -1.34
N ILE A 51 -7.57 5.07 -1.58
CA ILE A 51 -8.18 5.33 -2.90
C ILE A 51 -7.10 5.65 -3.92
N GLU A 52 -6.12 6.49 -3.58
CA GLU A 52 -5.04 6.88 -4.47
C GLU A 52 -4.20 5.66 -4.89
N LEU A 53 -3.83 4.80 -3.93
CA LEU A 53 -3.06 3.59 -4.19
C LEU A 53 -3.84 2.59 -5.04
N LEU A 54 -5.14 2.42 -4.79
CA LEU A 54 -6.01 1.57 -5.62
C LEU A 54 -6.11 2.09 -7.06
N LYS A 55 -6.28 3.41 -7.25
CA LYS A 55 -6.26 4.03 -8.58
C LYS A 55 -4.92 3.79 -9.30
N GLN A 56 -3.80 3.87 -8.58
CA GLN A 56 -2.49 3.53 -9.15
C GLN A 56 -2.42 2.06 -9.60
N LYS A 57 -2.85 1.11 -8.76
CA LYS A 57 -2.85 -0.32 -9.10
C LYS A 57 -3.73 -0.61 -10.32
N LEU A 58 -4.90 0.01 -10.42
CA LEU A 58 -5.77 -0.11 -11.59
C LEU A 58 -5.09 0.40 -12.87
N ARG A 59 -4.34 1.52 -12.80
CA ARG A 59 -3.55 2.00 -13.96
C ARG A 59 -2.48 1.00 -14.38
N MET A 60 -1.76 0.39 -13.44
CA MET A 60 -0.75 -0.64 -13.75
C MET A 60 -1.38 -1.86 -14.44
N ILE A 61 -2.58 -2.27 -14.00
CA ILE A 61 -3.35 -3.34 -14.63
C ILE A 61 -3.74 -2.95 -16.05
N TYR A 62 -4.31 -1.76 -16.23
CA TYR A 62 -4.73 -1.25 -17.54
C TYR A 62 -3.57 -1.17 -18.55
N HIS A 63 -2.38 -0.75 -18.10
CA HIS A 63 -1.18 -0.70 -18.94
C HIS A 63 -0.51 -2.07 -19.15
N GLY A 64 -1.07 -3.15 -18.56
CA GLY A 64 -0.50 -4.48 -18.64
C GLY A 64 0.78 -4.67 -17.84
N GLU A 65 1.22 -3.69 -17.04
CA GLU A 65 2.43 -3.77 -16.21
C GLU A 65 2.31 -4.87 -15.15
N ALA A 66 1.08 -5.19 -14.74
CA ALA A 66 0.77 -6.32 -13.86
C ALA A 66 0.83 -7.69 -14.57
N PHE A 67 0.73 -7.73 -15.90
CA PHE A 67 0.60 -8.97 -16.70
C PHE A 67 1.61 -9.04 -17.84
N ASN A 68 2.87 -8.63 -17.60
CA ASN A 68 3.95 -8.72 -18.58
C ASN A 68 3.66 -7.98 -19.92
N GLY A 69 2.96 -6.85 -19.84
CA GLY A 69 2.58 -6.00 -20.97
C GLY A 69 1.27 -6.37 -21.67
N LYS A 70 0.50 -7.34 -21.13
CA LYS A 70 -0.83 -7.67 -21.67
C LYS A 70 -1.91 -6.81 -20.99
N PRO A 71 -2.56 -5.86 -21.69
CA PRO A 71 -3.68 -5.13 -21.12
C PRO A 71 -4.87 -6.08 -20.88
N THR A 72 -5.69 -5.76 -19.88
CA THR A 72 -6.98 -6.42 -19.58
C THR A 72 -8.16 -5.51 -19.91
#